data_AF-A0A525C491-F1
#
_entry.id   AF-A0A525C491-F1
#
_cell.length_a   1.000
_cell.length_b   1.000
_cell.length_c   1.000
_cell.angle_alpha   90.00
_cell.angle_beta   90.00
_cell.angle_gamma   90.00
#
_symmetry.space_group_name_H-M   'P 1'
#
loop_
_entity.id
_entity.type
_entity.pdbx_description
1 polymer ?
#
loop_
_entity_poly.entity_id
_entity_poly.type
_entity_poly.pdbx_seq_one_letter_code
_entity_poly.pdbx_strand_id
1 'polypeptide(L)'
;MISDKKEWIQQLLDCCRFVPDFGSLNLIKHAKNSFDKYLFLLEMVEGNEGPEIVRALIDSIQIQSDSGAYLVTVDTLKKFLKPGYARAFIDPLARLTFRRPDLASDLLFNMANYFTEEQRIFVDEFNDELRRSHSGATTQLINFIKSEEKKSFFSDFAGVLAKRG
;
A
#
# COMPACT_ATOMS: atom_id res chain seq x y z
N MET A 1 -0.27 -11.19 16.27
CA MET A 1 -1.52 -10.53 16.70
C MET A 1 -1.27 -9.16 17.32
N ILE A 2 -1.83 -8.12 16.72
CA ILE A 2 -1.82 -6.74 17.21
C ILE A 2 -2.82 -6.58 18.37
N SER A 3 -2.33 -6.30 19.58
CA SER A 3 -3.16 -6.14 20.79
C SER A 3 -3.67 -4.72 20.98
N ASP A 4 -2.82 -3.71 20.82
CA ASP A 4 -3.19 -2.29 20.79
C ASP A 4 -2.94 -1.70 19.40
N LYS A 5 -4.03 -1.52 18.64
CA LYS A 5 -3.96 -1.00 17.27
C LYS A 5 -3.47 0.43 17.19
N LYS A 6 -3.84 1.28 18.15
CA LYS A 6 -3.48 2.71 18.12
C LYS A 6 -2.00 2.86 18.37
N GLU A 7 -1.50 2.13 19.37
CA GLU A 7 -0.07 2.10 19.67
C GLU A 7 0.73 1.53 18.50
N TRP A 8 0.28 0.41 17.92
CA TRP A 8 0.94 -0.20 16.76
C TRP A 8 1.01 0.74 15.56
N ILE A 9 -0.09 1.43 15.21
CA ILE A 9 -0.13 2.39 14.10
C ILE A 9 0.86 3.53 14.35
N GLN A 10 0.87 4.07 15.57
CA GLN A 10 1.79 5.15 15.93
C GLN A 10 3.25 4.71 15.79
N GLN A 11 3.58 3.53 16.34
CA GLN A 11 4.93 2.99 16.25
C GLN A 11 5.37 2.74 14.79
N LEU A 12 4.47 2.22 13.94
CA LEU A 12 4.75 1.98 12.51
C LEU A 12 5.11 3.29 11.80
N LEU A 13 4.28 4.32 11.99
CA LEU A 13 4.46 5.62 11.34
C LEU A 13 5.66 6.39 11.87
N ASP A 14 6.08 6.17 13.11
CA ASP A 14 7.30 6.75 13.66
C ASP A 14 8.55 6.08 13.08
N CYS A 15 8.53 4.75 12.87
CA CYS A 15 9.66 4.03 12.29
C CYS A 15 9.90 4.40 10.81
N CYS A 16 8.84 4.74 10.06
CA CYS A 16 8.95 5.02 8.63
C CYS A 16 9.41 6.44 8.28
N ARG A 17 9.49 7.36 9.27
CA ARG A 17 9.90 8.76 9.07
C ARG A 17 11.42 8.96 9.05
N PHE A 18 12.20 7.89 9.14
CA PHE A 18 13.64 7.99 9.32
C PHE A 18 14.38 8.19 7.98
N VAL A 19 14.95 9.38 7.78
CA VAL A 19 15.92 9.65 6.70
C VAL A 19 17.31 9.73 7.34
N PRO A 20 18.23 8.79 7.07
CA PRO A 20 19.59 8.89 7.59
C PRO A 20 20.31 10.09 6.96
N ASP A 21 20.75 11.04 7.79
CA ASP A 21 21.89 11.89 7.45
C ASP A 21 23.16 11.04 7.69
N PHE A 22 23.89 10.74 6.62
CA PHE A 22 24.97 9.75 6.61
C PHE A 22 26.25 10.18 7.35
N GLY A 23 26.21 11.26 8.14
CA GLY A 23 27.37 11.82 8.83
C GLY A 23 27.74 11.20 10.19
N SER A 24 26.94 10.31 10.78
CA SER A 24 27.19 9.82 12.16
C SER A 24 26.87 8.33 12.37
N LEU A 25 27.81 7.61 12.98
CA LEU A 25 27.66 6.18 13.35
C LEU A 25 26.46 5.93 14.30
N ASN A 26 26.14 6.89 15.17
CA ASN A 26 24.96 6.78 16.04
C ASN A 26 23.67 6.82 15.21
N LEU A 27 23.62 7.65 14.17
CA LEU A 27 22.46 7.73 13.27
C LEU A 27 22.27 6.44 12.49
N ILE A 28 23.34 5.76 12.07
CA ILE A 28 23.27 4.44 11.41
C ILE A 28 22.69 3.38 12.34
N LYS A 29 23.10 3.35 13.62
CA LYS A 29 22.55 2.40 14.60
C LYS A 29 21.06 2.66 14.89
N HIS A 30 20.67 3.93 15.00
CA HIS A 30 19.26 4.31 15.14
C HIS A 30 18.44 3.96 13.90
N ALA A 31 19.00 4.13 12.70
CA ALA A 31 18.39 3.73 11.44
C ALA A 31 18.07 2.23 11.44
N LYS A 32 19.08 1.41 11.76
CA LYS A 32 18.95 -0.04 11.81
C LYS A 32 17.90 -0.49 12.81
N ASN A 33 17.93 0.05 14.04
CA ASN A 33 16.94 -0.30 15.05
C ASN A 33 15.52 0.09 14.63
N SER A 34 15.34 1.22 13.94
CA SER A 34 14.04 1.66 13.43
C SER A 34 13.54 0.76 12.31
N PHE A 35 14.44 0.31 11.43
CA PHE A 35 14.12 -0.64 10.37
C PHE A 35 13.78 -2.04 10.92
N ASP A 36 14.59 -2.58 11.83
CA ASP A 36 14.33 -3.87 12.48
C ASP A 36 12.98 -3.85 13.21
N LYS A 37 12.67 -2.74 13.89
CA LYS A 37 11.37 -2.52 14.54
C LYS A 37 10.23 -2.40 13.52
N TYR A 38 10.44 -1.72 12.40
CA TYR A 38 9.46 -1.64 11.31
C TYR A 38 9.11 -3.03 10.78
N LEU A 39 10.12 -3.86 10.49
CA LEU A 39 9.91 -5.24 10.04
C LEU A 39 9.15 -6.07 11.07
N PHE A 40 9.53 -5.97 12.35
CA PHE A 40 8.82 -6.66 13.43
C PHE A 40 7.34 -6.26 13.49
N LEU A 41 7.02 -4.97 13.31
CA LEU A 41 5.64 -4.50 13.28
C LEU A 41 4.86 -5.10 12.09
N LEU A 42 5.47 -5.18 10.91
CA LEU A 42 4.87 -5.82 9.73
C LEU A 42 4.61 -7.33 9.94
N GLU A 43 5.53 -8.03 10.61
CA GLU A 43 5.38 -9.46 10.93
C GLU A 43 4.19 -9.75 11.85
N MET A 44 3.79 -8.79 12.69
CA MET A 44 2.63 -8.94 13.58
C MET A 44 1.29 -8.99 12.84
N VAL A 45 1.26 -8.57 11.57
CA VAL A 45 0.05 -8.47 10.74
C VAL A 45 -0.35 -9.84 10.18
N GLU A 46 -1.59 -10.24 10.44
CA GLU A 46 -2.18 -11.52 10.04
C GLU A 46 -3.13 -11.39 8.84
N GLY A 47 -3.55 -10.17 8.51
CA GLY A 47 -4.43 -9.87 7.37
C GLY A 47 -5.92 -9.90 7.70
N ASN A 48 -6.30 -10.15 8.95
CA ASN A 48 -7.70 -10.19 9.41
C ASN A 48 -8.06 -8.95 10.27
N GLU A 49 -7.14 -8.00 10.39
CA GLU A 49 -7.31 -6.78 11.19
C GLU A 49 -8.19 -5.74 10.50
N GLY A 50 -8.61 -4.71 11.25
CA GLY A 50 -9.48 -3.68 10.71
C GLY A 50 -8.85 -2.83 9.59
N PRO A 51 -9.67 -2.14 8.78
CA PRO A 51 -9.23 -1.34 7.63
C PRO A 51 -8.24 -0.22 8.00
N GLU A 52 -8.19 0.21 9.26
CA GLU A 52 -7.19 1.13 9.79
C GLU A 52 -5.74 0.61 9.63
N ILE A 53 -5.52 -0.70 9.65
CA ILE A 53 -4.19 -1.31 9.47
C ILE A 53 -3.73 -1.16 8.02
N VAL A 54 -4.61 -1.42 7.05
CA VAL A 54 -4.33 -1.19 5.61
C VAL A 54 -3.91 0.25 5.36
N ARG A 55 -4.64 1.21 5.95
CA ARG A 55 -4.34 2.64 5.81
C ARG A 55 -2.96 2.97 6.37
N ALA A 56 -2.64 2.47 7.57
CA ALA A 56 -1.35 2.70 8.21
C ALA A 56 -0.19 2.09 7.41
N LEU A 57 -0.36 0.89 6.85
CA LEU A 57 0.64 0.24 5.99
C LEU A 57 0.92 1.03 4.70
N ILE A 58 -0.11 1.60 4.06
CA ILE A 58 0.10 2.43 2.85
C ILE A 58 0.73 3.78 3.23
N ASP A 59 0.29 4.38 4.34
CA ASP A 59 0.83 5.65 4.81
C ASP A 59 2.27 5.53 5.32
N SER A 60 2.71 4.33 5.75
CA SER A 60 4.10 4.07 6.15
C SER A 60 5.08 3.96 4.98
N ILE A 61 4.58 3.87 3.74
CA ILE A 61 5.43 3.89 2.54
C ILE A 61 5.96 5.31 2.31
N GLN A 62 7.27 5.52 2.52
CA GLN A 62 7.93 6.83 2.44
C GLN A 62 9.20 6.87 1.56
N ILE A 63 10.16 5.94 1.69
CA ILE A 63 11.56 6.15 1.24
C ILE A 63 11.87 5.53 -0.12
N GLN A 64 12.69 6.23 -0.93
CA GLN A 64 13.07 5.88 -2.31
C GLN A 64 14.16 4.78 -2.39
N SER A 65 14.96 4.63 -1.33
CA SER A 65 16.18 3.82 -1.31
C SER A 65 16.04 2.48 -0.57
N ASP A 66 14.87 2.17 -0.01
CA ASP A 66 14.69 1.04 0.88
C ASP A 66 13.83 -0.04 0.22
N SER A 67 14.42 -0.70 -0.78
CA SER A 67 13.77 -1.77 -1.54
C SER A 67 13.26 -2.88 -0.61
N GLY A 68 13.95 -3.16 0.50
CA GLY A 68 13.56 -4.18 1.48
C GLY A 68 12.27 -3.83 2.22
N ALA A 69 12.22 -2.69 2.91
CA ALA A 69 11.03 -2.28 3.67
C ALA A 69 9.79 -2.16 2.77
N TYR A 70 9.95 -1.61 1.57
CA TYR A 70 8.86 -1.52 0.61
C TYR A 70 8.33 -2.89 0.21
N LEU A 71 9.19 -3.82 -0.22
CA LEU A 71 8.77 -5.16 -0.64
C LEU A 71 8.04 -5.90 0.48
N VAL A 72 8.55 -5.85 1.73
CA VAL A 72 7.89 -6.48 2.88
C VAL A 72 6.54 -5.82 3.18
N THR A 73 6.43 -4.50 2.99
CA THR A 73 5.15 -3.78 3.16
C THR A 73 4.14 -4.21 2.11
N VAL A 74 4.55 -4.33 0.84
CA VAL A 74 3.68 -4.81 -0.25
C VAL A 74 3.24 -6.24 0.00
N ASP A 75 4.15 -7.14 0.40
CA ASP A 75 3.81 -8.51 0.72
C ASP A 75 2.87 -8.61 1.94
N THR A 76 3.02 -7.70 2.90
CA THR A 76 2.07 -7.59 4.03
C THR A 76 0.70 -7.09 3.56
N LEU A 77 0.65 -6.10 2.65
CA LEU A 77 -0.58 -5.59 2.05
C LEU A 77 -1.32 -6.66 1.24
N LYS A 78 -0.62 -7.61 0.61
CA LYS A 78 -1.23 -8.74 -0.12
C LYS A 78 -2.18 -9.57 0.75
N LYS A 79 -1.95 -9.64 2.06
CA LYS A 79 -2.83 -10.35 3.02
C LYS A 79 -4.24 -9.73 3.11
N PHE A 80 -4.39 -8.47 2.67
CA PHE A 80 -5.64 -7.72 2.65
C PHE A 80 -6.28 -7.61 1.26
N LEU A 81 -5.70 -8.23 0.22
CA LEU A 81 -6.31 -8.31 -1.12
C LEU A 81 -7.41 -9.37 -1.14
N LYS A 82 -8.43 -9.18 -0.30
CA LYS A 82 -9.54 -10.10 -0.10
C LYS A 82 -10.84 -9.32 0.17
N PRO A 83 -12.01 -9.98 0.09
CA PRO A 83 -13.30 -9.30 0.19
C PRO A 83 -13.44 -8.45 1.46
N GLY A 84 -14.07 -7.29 1.33
CA GLY A 84 -14.36 -6.34 2.41
C GLY A 84 -13.28 -5.28 2.66
N TYR A 85 -12.10 -5.36 2.03
CA TYR A 85 -11.02 -4.41 2.24
C TYR A 85 -10.87 -3.34 1.16
N ALA A 86 -11.51 -3.50 0.00
CA ALA A 86 -11.32 -2.63 -1.17
C ALA A 86 -11.39 -1.13 -0.86
N ARG A 87 -12.39 -0.71 -0.07
CA ARG A 87 -12.58 0.69 0.34
C ARG A 87 -11.41 1.23 1.17
N ALA A 88 -10.73 0.39 1.94
CA ALA A 88 -9.59 0.81 2.77
C ALA A 88 -8.39 1.25 1.94
N PHE A 89 -8.28 0.78 0.69
CA PHE A 89 -7.20 1.13 -0.23
C PHE A 89 -7.41 2.48 -0.93
N ILE A 90 -8.65 2.93 -1.14
CA ILE A 90 -8.95 4.08 -2.03
C ILE A 90 -8.19 5.36 -1.63
N ASP A 91 -8.47 5.91 -0.44
CA ASP A 91 -7.89 7.20 -0.05
C ASP A 91 -6.37 7.13 0.16
N PRO A 92 -5.81 6.11 0.86
CA PRO A 92 -4.37 6.00 1.02
C PRO A 92 -3.64 5.80 -0.30
N LEU A 93 -4.18 4.98 -1.21
CA LEU A 93 -3.57 4.74 -2.51
C LEU A 93 -3.61 5.99 -3.36
N ALA A 94 -4.72 6.74 -3.37
CA ALA A 94 -4.79 8.05 -4.02
C ALA A 94 -3.69 8.99 -3.49
N ARG A 95 -3.49 9.10 -2.17
CA ARG A 95 -2.37 9.88 -1.62
C ARG A 95 -1.00 9.35 -2.05
N LEU A 96 -0.84 8.03 -2.13
CA LEU A 96 0.40 7.40 -2.56
C LEU A 96 0.73 7.75 -4.02
N THR A 97 -0.26 7.79 -4.93
CA THR A 97 -0.03 8.20 -6.33
C THR A 97 0.60 9.59 -6.46
N PHE A 98 0.31 10.50 -5.53
CA PHE A 98 0.92 11.84 -5.50
C PHE A 98 2.33 11.82 -4.91
N ARG A 99 2.52 11.12 -3.79
CA ARG A 99 3.80 11.11 -3.06
C ARG A 99 4.86 10.24 -3.73
N ARG A 100 4.46 9.08 -4.25
CA ARG A 100 5.31 7.97 -4.74
C ARG A 100 4.59 7.22 -5.88
N PRO A 101 4.46 7.83 -7.07
CA PRO A 101 3.78 7.22 -8.20
C PRO A 101 4.41 5.88 -8.61
N ASP A 102 5.74 5.74 -8.50
CA ASP A 102 6.46 4.50 -8.76
C ASP A 102 5.95 3.31 -7.93
N LEU A 103 5.80 3.52 -6.61
CA LEU A 103 5.33 2.50 -5.68
C LEU A 103 3.81 2.29 -5.79
N ALA A 104 3.05 3.34 -6.08
CA ALA A 104 1.63 3.22 -6.34
C ALA A 104 1.37 2.34 -7.58
N SER A 105 2.16 2.50 -8.64
CA SER A 105 2.11 1.65 -9.83
C SER A 105 2.38 0.19 -9.49
N ASP A 106 3.47 -0.10 -8.77
CA ASP A 106 3.78 -1.48 -8.39
C ASP A 106 2.70 -2.11 -7.49
N LEU A 107 2.13 -1.37 -6.53
CA LEU A 107 1.02 -1.87 -5.73
C LEU A 107 -0.23 -2.14 -6.58
N LEU A 108 -0.59 -1.24 -7.50
CA LEU A 108 -1.68 -1.46 -8.45
C LEU A 108 -1.42 -2.69 -9.34
N PHE A 109 -0.15 -2.97 -9.69
CA PHE A 109 0.22 -4.11 -10.51
C PHE A 109 -0.04 -5.40 -9.74
N ASN A 110 0.40 -5.44 -8.47
CA ASN A 110 0.13 -6.57 -7.58
C ASN A 110 -1.37 -6.78 -7.33
N MET A 111 -2.18 -5.72 -7.31
CA MET A 111 -3.64 -5.83 -7.22
C MET A 111 -4.27 -6.39 -8.50
N ALA A 112 -3.81 -5.93 -9.68
CA ALA A 112 -4.33 -6.37 -10.97
C ALA A 112 -3.91 -7.81 -11.31
N ASN A 113 -2.73 -8.23 -10.85
CA ASN A 113 -2.16 -9.55 -11.07
C ASN A 113 -2.61 -10.55 -9.97
N TYR A 114 -3.91 -10.82 -9.90
CA TYR A 114 -4.48 -11.73 -8.92
C TYR A 114 -4.30 -13.21 -9.31
N PHE A 115 -4.12 -14.07 -8.31
CA PHE A 115 -3.91 -15.52 -8.49
C PHE A 115 -4.98 -16.38 -7.80
N THR A 116 -5.86 -15.76 -7.02
CA THR A 116 -6.88 -16.45 -6.20
C THR A 116 -8.27 -15.87 -6.43
N GLU A 117 -9.28 -16.65 -6.08
CA GLU A 117 -10.68 -16.23 -6.12
C GLU A 117 -10.95 -15.03 -5.20
N GLU A 118 -10.40 -15.03 -3.99
CA GLU A 118 -10.56 -13.93 -3.03
C GLU A 118 -10.01 -12.60 -3.57
N GLN A 119 -8.85 -12.65 -4.23
CA GLN A 119 -8.25 -11.48 -4.86
C GLN A 119 -9.07 -10.99 -6.06
N ARG A 120 -9.66 -11.90 -6.84
CA ARG A 120 -10.59 -11.51 -7.92
C ARG A 120 -11.80 -10.76 -7.37
N ILE A 121 -12.42 -11.27 -6.31
CA ILE A 121 -13.56 -10.61 -5.65
C ILE A 121 -13.14 -9.25 -5.11
N PHE A 122 -11.95 -9.15 -4.49
CA PHE A 122 -11.40 -7.86 -4.06
C PHE A 122 -11.27 -6.86 -5.20
N VAL A 123 -10.79 -7.28 -6.37
CA VAL A 123 -10.67 -6.42 -7.56
C VAL A 123 -12.04 -5.96 -8.05
N ASP A 124 -13.04 -6.85 -8.06
CA ASP A 124 -14.41 -6.49 -8.42
C ASP A 124 -15.00 -5.45 -7.44
N GLU A 125 -14.82 -5.66 -6.13
CA GLU A 125 -15.22 -4.69 -5.09
C GLU A 125 -14.49 -3.34 -5.24
N PHE A 126 -13.19 -3.37 -5.55
CA PHE A 126 -12.39 -2.17 -5.76
C PHE A 126 -12.89 -1.37 -6.97
N ASN A 127 -13.20 -2.04 -8.08
CA ASN A 127 -13.81 -1.42 -9.25
C ASN A 127 -15.19 -0.84 -8.94
N ASP A 128 -15.99 -1.53 -8.13
CA ASP A 128 -17.30 -1.04 -7.69
C ASP A 128 -17.18 0.20 -6.79
N GLU A 129 -16.23 0.23 -5.86
CA GLU A 129 -15.95 1.40 -5.01
C GLU A 129 -15.50 2.60 -5.85
N LEU A 130 -14.60 2.39 -6.82
CA LEU A 130 -14.19 3.43 -7.77
C LEU A 130 -15.37 3.99 -8.57
N ARG A 131 -16.35 3.15 -8.91
CA ARG A 131 -17.54 3.57 -9.67
C ARG A 131 -18.56 4.31 -8.81
N ARG A 132 -18.79 3.84 -7.58
CA ARG A 132 -19.81 4.39 -6.67
C ARG A 132 -19.37 5.71 -6.05
N SER A 133 -18.09 5.83 -5.69
CA SER A 133 -17.56 7.03 -5.02
C SER A 133 -17.13 8.08 -6.05
N HIS A 134 -17.71 9.28 -5.94
CA HIS A 134 -17.39 10.43 -6.77
C HIS A 134 -16.43 11.41 -6.07
N SER A 135 -15.63 10.89 -5.13
CA SER A 135 -14.65 11.68 -4.40
C SER A 135 -13.50 12.17 -5.28
N GLY A 136 -12.77 13.20 -4.80
CA GLY A 136 -11.52 13.61 -5.44
C GLY A 136 -10.49 12.48 -5.47
N ALA A 137 -10.43 11.65 -4.43
CA ALA A 137 -9.52 10.51 -4.32
C ALA A 137 -9.79 9.44 -5.38
N THR A 138 -11.05 9.05 -5.58
CA THR A 138 -11.41 8.09 -6.65
C THR A 138 -11.15 8.64 -8.03
N THR A 139 -11.47 9.91 -8.29
CA THR A 139 -11.19 10.56 -9.57
C THR A 139 -9.69 10.56 -9.87
N GLN A 140 -8.87 10.93 -8.89
CA GLN A 140 -7.41 10.91 -9.01
C GLN A 140 -6.90 9.49 -9.29
N LEU A 141 -7.37 8.50 -8.53
CA LEU A 141 -6.90 7.12 -8.66
C LEU A 141 -7.30 6.51 -10.01
N ILE A 142 -8.51 6.77 -10.51
CA ILE A 142 -8.94 6.36 -11.86
C ILE A 142 -8.05 6.98 -12.94
N ASN A 143 -7.75 8.28 -12.83
CA ASN A 143 -6.90 8.96 -13.80
C ASN A 143 -5.47 8.41 -13.78
N PHE A 144 -4.95 8.12 -12.59
CA PHE A 144 -3.63 7.50 -12.42
C PHE A 144 -3.60 6.11 -13.06
N ILE A 145 -4.56 5.22 -12.73
CA ILE A 145 -4.67 3.87 -13.32
C ILE A 145 -4.66 3.94 -14.86
N LYS A 146 -5.51 4.80 -15.45
CA LYS A 146 -5.56 4.97 -16.91
C LYS A 146 -4.27 5.49 -17.53
N SER A 147 -3.46 6.23 -16.77
CA SER A 147 -2.14 6.68 -17.23
C SER A 147 -1.11 5.55 -17.16
N GLU A 148 -1.20 4.68 -16.15
CA GLU A 148 -0.34 3.51 -16.01
C GLU A 148 -0.64 2.46 -17.09
N GLU A 149 -1.90 2.20 -17.42
CA GLU A 149 -2.30 1.25 -18.49
C GLU A 149 -1.70 1.55 -19.86
N LYS A 150 -1.32 2.82 -20.12
CA LYS A 150 -0.65 3.23 -21.35
C LYS A 150 0.85 2.91 -21.37
N LYS A 151 1.42 2.52 -20.23
CA LYS A 151 2.83 2.15 -20.10
C LYS A 151 2.97 0.64 -20.34
N SER A 152 4.06 0.25 -21.00
CA SER A 152 4.32 -1.16 -21.35
C SER A 152 4.32 -2.12 -20.15
N PHE A 153 4.62 -1.64 -18.94
CA PHE A 153 4.63 -2.47 -17.73
C PHE A 153 3.21 -2.89 -17.27
N PHE A 154 2.17 -2.14 -17.66
CA PHE A 154 0.78 -2.35 -17.24
C PHE A 154 -0.16 -2.76 -18.38
N SER A 155 0.33 -2.79 -19.63
CA SER A 155 -0.50 -2.99 -20.81
C SER A 155 -1.25 -4.32 -20.78
N ASP A 156 -0.64 -5.36 -20.21
CA ASP A 156 -1.23 -6.70 -20.12
C ASP A 156 -2.40 -6.77 -19.12
N PHE A 157 -2.51 -5.77 -18.25
CA PHE A 157 -3.56 -5.66 -17.24
C PHE A 157 -4.54 -4.51 -17.53
N ALA A 158 -4.49 -3.94 -18.74
CA ALA A 158 -5.38 -2.85 -19.13
C ALA A 158 -6.85 -3.27 -19.05
N GLY A 159 -7.67 -2.46 -18.37
CA GLY A 159 -9.09 -2.70 -18.15
C GLY A 159 -9.41 -3.66 -17.00
N VAL A 160 -8.41 -4.19 -16.28
CA VAL A 160 -8.62 -4.99 -15.06
C VAL A 160 -9.03 -4.09 -13.90
N LEU A 161 -8.29 -3.00 -13.69
CA LEU A 161 -8.61 -1.98 -12.68
C LEU A 161 -9.32 -0.78 -13.33
N ALA A 162 -10.11 -0.06 -12.54
CA ALA A 162 -10.98 1.02 -13.01
C ALA A 162 -11.89 0.58 -14.19
N LYS A 163 -12.30 -0.69 -14.20
CA LYS A 163 -13.12 -1.27 -15.28
C LYS A 163 -14.43 -0.52 -15.45
N ARG A 164 -14.67 -0.04 -16.68
CA ARG A 164 -15.98 0.48 -17.09
C ARG A 164 -16.93 -0.71 -17.24
N GLY A 165 -18.09 -0.61 -16.59
CA GLY A 165 -19.21 -1.54 -16.81
C GLY A 165 -19.82 -1.35 -18.18
#